data_AF-A0A2N2PP05-F1
#
_entry.id   AF-A0A2N2PP05-F1
#
_cell.length_a   1.000
_cell.length_b   1.000
_cell.length_c   1.000
_cell.angle_alpha   90.00
_cell.angle_beta   90.00
_cell.angle_gamma   90.00
#
_symmetry.space_group_name_H-M   'P 1'
#
loop_
_entity.id
_entity.type
_entity.pdbx_description
1 polymer ?
#
loop_
_entity_poly.entity_id
_entity_poly.type
_entity_poly.pdbx_seq_one_letter_code
_entity_poly.pdbx_strand_id
1 'polypeptide(L)'
;MTVTAYCKCGECNSYKRGTWKFLKLDRWHRTVSAGPDKGRVYTGKTANGGQLVAAQPGLVSVDTVKRPWMAPVRVLLPWKAVPRTGTIAADTDYYPFGTRMNIPGYGWGVVKDRGGAIKGPDRLDVFFPSHARTKEWGRQTLMVEIDR
;
A
#
# COMPACT_ATOMS: atom_id res chain seq x y z
N MET A 1 -2.52 14.78 9.40
CA MET A 1 -3.30 13.87 8.52
C MET A 1 -3.50 12.53 9.22
N THR A 2 -4.66 11.92 9.07
CA THR A 2 -4.93 10.54 9.49
C THR A 2 -4.43 9.57 8.42
N VAL A 3 -3.45 8.76 8.79
CA VAL A 3 -2.83 7.75 7.92
C VAL A 3 -3.24 6.36 8.39
N THR A 4 -3.93 5.63 7.52
CA THR A 4 -4.23 4.20 7.69
C THR A 4 -3.34 3.35 6.81
N ALA A 5 -3.46 2.03 6.93
CA ALA A 5 -2.72 1.08 6.11
C ALA A 5 -3.61 0.02 5.47
N TYR A 6 -3.27 -0.39 4.24
CA TYR A 6 -3.95 -1.45 3.51
C TYR A 6 -2.98 -2.45 2.86
N CYS A 7 -3.48 -3.66 2.59
CA CYS A 7 -2.73 -4.75 1.94
C CYS A 7 -3.45 -5.28 0.73
N LYS A 8 -2.82 -6.18 -0.06
CA LYS A 8 -3.44 -6.92 -1.20
C LYS A 8 -4.51 -7.93 -0.80
N CYS A 9 -4.85 -8.01 0.47
CA CYS A 9 -5.82 -8.93 1.04
C CYS A 9 -7.26 -8.60 0.59
N GLY A 10 -8.15 -9.59 0.65
CA GLY A 10 -9.55 -9.45 0.22
C GLY A 10 -10.36 -8.52 1.13
N GLU A 11 -10.03 -8.48 2.42
CA GLU A 11 -10.67 -7.60 3.40
C GLU A 11 -10.39 -6.12 3.11
N CYS A 12 -9.11 -5.74 2.94
CA CYS A 12 -8.76 -4.35 2.67
C CYS A 12 -9.22 -3.86 1.29
N ASN A 13 -9.19 -4.71 0.26
CA ASN A 13 -9.59 -4.30 -1.11
C ASN A 13 -11.00 -4.74 -1.49
N SER A 14 -11.81 -5.21 -0.54
CA SER A 14 -13.19 -5.65 -0.79
C SER A 14 -13.32 -6.59 -1.99
N TYR A 15 -12.56 -7.69 -2.00
CA TYR A 15 -12.73 -8.77 -2.97
C TYR A 15 -12.79 -10.13 -2.28
N LYS A 16 -13.49 -11.07 -2.91
CA LYS A 16 -13.62 -12.48 -2.46
C LYS A 16 -12.96 -13.42 -3.46
N ARG A 17 -12.52 -14.58 -2.96
CA ARG A 17 -11.99 -15.69 -3.78
C ARG A 17 -13.02 -16.79 -3.94
N GLY A 18 -12.97 -17.44 -5.09
CA GLY A 18 -13.74 -18.62 -5.42
C GLY A 18 -15.22 -18.37 -5.69
N THR A 19 -15.77 -19.24 -6.51
CA THR A 19 -17.17 -19.23 -6.92
C THR A 19 -17.85 -20.49 -6.37
N TRP A 20 -19.12 -20.38 -5.97
CA TRP A 20 -19.89 -21.54 -5.50
C TRP A 20 -20.10 -22.60 -6.58
N LYS A 21 -20.00 -22.22 -7.86
CA LYS A 21 -19.93 -23.13 -9.01
C LYS A 21 -18.82 -24.19 -8.88
N PHE A 22 -17.75 -23.89 -8.16
CA PHE A 22 -16.63 -24.82 -7.90
C PHE A 22 -16.42 -25.07 -6.41
N LEU A 23 -17.49 -25.04 -5.60
CA LEU A 23 -17.42 -25.28 -4.15
C LEU A 23 -16.36 -24.40 -3.44
N LYS A 24 -16.06 -23.20 -3.96
CA LYS A 24 -14.98 -22.30 -3.48
C LYS A 24 -13.55 -22.88 -3.54
N LEU A 25 -13.33 -24.04 -4.18
CA LEU A 25 -12.01 -24.64 -4.36
C LEU A 25 -11.12 -23.87 -5.34
N ASP A 26 -11.75 -23.10 -6.21
CA ASP A 26 -11.08 -22.19 -7.12
C ASP A 26 -10.49 -20.97 -6.39
N ARG A 27 -9.20 -21.05 -6.05
CA ARG A 27 -8.45 -19.97 -5.38
C ARG A 27 -7.99 -18.85 -6.31
N TRP A 28 -8.16 -19.00 -7.62
CA TRP A 28 -7.56 -18.10 -8.62
C TRP A 28 -8.52 -16.99 -9.03
N HIS A 29 -9.82 -17.28 -9.13
CA HIS A 29 -10.82 -16.26 -9.43
C HIS A 29 -11.07 -15.32 -8.24
N ARG A 30 -10.78 -14.04 -8.46
CA ARG A 30 -11.03 -12.95 -7.52
C ARG A 30 -12.14 -12.06 -8.07
N THR A 31 -13.19 -11.84 -7.29
CA THR A 31 -14.32 -10.96 -7.65
C THR A 31 -14.52 -9.86 -6.62
N VAL A 32 -14.82 -8.65 -7.09
CA VAL A 32 -15.11 -7.50 -6.22
C VAL A 32 -16.38 -7.79 -5.41
N SER A 33 -16.32 -7.60 -4.09
CA SER A 33 -17.43 -7.89 -3.17
C SER A 33 -18.28 -6.67 -2.83
N ALA A 34 -17.72 -5.45 -2.93
CA ALA A 34 -18.39 -4.20 -2.56
C ALA A 34 -18.04 -3.05 -3.52
N GLY A 35 -18.87 -2.00 -3.53
CA GLY A 35 -18.69 -0.82 -4.38
C GLY A 35 -19.37 -0.93 -5.76
N PRO A 36 -19.16 0.07 -6.63
CA PRO A 36 -19.83 0.17 -7.93
C PRO A 36 -19.46 -0.98 -8.88
N ASP A 37 -18.25 -1.54 -8.74
CA ASP A 37 -17.76 -2.65 -9.58
C ASP A 37 -18.07 -4.05 -9.01
N LYS A 38 -19.01 -4.16 -8.06
CA LYS A 38 -19.35 -5.44 -7.42
C LYS A 38 -19.69 -6.52 -8.47
N GLY A 39 -19.05 -7.68 -8.32
CA GLY A 39 -19.20 -8.82 -9.24
C GLY A 39 -18.18 -8.85 -10.39
N ARG A 40 -17.49 -7.75 -10.68
CA ARG A 40 -16.41 -7.74 -11.70
C ARG A 40 -15.16 -8.46 -11.19
N VAL A 41 -14.30 -8.85 -12.13
CA VAL A 41 -13.00 -9.48 -11.84
C VAL A 41 -12.07 -8.47 -11.19
N TYR A 42 -11.49 -8.84 -10.05
CA TYR A 42 -10.52 -8.01 -9.34
C TYR A 42 -9.10 -8.23 -9.90
N THR A 43 -8.52 -7.16 -10.45
CA THR A 43 -7.19 -7.19 -11.07
C THR A 43 -6.05 -7.06 -10.06
N GLY A 44 -6.25 -6.28 -8.99
CA GLY A 44 -5.21 -5.97 -8.00
C GLY A 44 -4.18 -4.94 -8.48
N LYS A 45 -4.54 -4.13 -9.48
CA LYS A 45 -3.79 -2.96 -9.93
C LYS A 45 -4.30 -1.71 -9.19
N THR A 46 -3.47 -0.67 -9.13
CA THR A 46 -3.89 0.63 -8.57
C THR A 46 -4.88 1.33 -9.50
N ALA A 47 -5.55 2.38 -9.01
CA ALA A 47 -6.46 3.20 -9.81
C ALA A 47 -5.79 3.81 -11.06
N ASN A 48 -4.48 4.08 -11.01
CA ASN A 48 -3.68 4.51 -12.17
C ASN A 48 -3.14 3.33 -13.01
N GLY A 49 -3.70 2.13 -12.88
CA GLY A 49 -3.31 0.92 -13.61
C GLY A 49 -1.95 0.31 -13.24
N GLY A 50 -1.26 0.89 -12.25
CA GLY A 50 0.07 0.47 -11.80
C GLY A 50 0.05 -0.72 -10.84
N GLN A 51 1.23 -1.17 -10.45
CA GLN A 51 1.39 -2.17 -9.39
C GLN A 51 1.49 -1.50 -8.01
N LEU A 52 0.94 -2.17 -6.99
CA LEU A 52 1.11 -1.80 -5.59
C LEU A 52 2.54 -2.16 -5.13
N VAL A 53 3.28 -1.16 -4.66
CA VAL A 53 4.66 -1.29 -4.17
C VAL A 53 4.72 -0.77 -2.74
N ALA A 54 5.33 -1.53 -1.83
CA ALA A 54 5.52 -1.07 -0.45
C ALA A 54 6.79 -0.21 -0.35
N ALA A 55 6.77 0.79 0.54
CA ALA A 55 7.97 1.58 0.83
C ALA A 55 9.07 0.66 1.37
N GLN A 56 10.28 0.81 0.83
CA GLN A 56 11.46 0.09 1.31
C GLN A 56 12.52 1.11 1.70
N PRO A 57 12.98 1.08 2.96
CA PRO A 57 14.06 1.95 3.38
C PRO A 57 15.37 1.49 2.76
N GLY A 58 16.26 2.44 2.43
CA GLY A 58 17.57 2.15 1.87
C GLY A 58 18.56 1.60 2.90
N LEU A 59 19.82 1.38 2.45
CA LEU A 59 20.93 0.93 3.30
C LEU A 59 21.10 1.79 4.57
N VAL A 60 21.03 3.11 4.44
CA VAL A 60 21.12 4.03 5.57
C VAL A 60 19.70 4.33 6.06
N SER A 61 19.21 3.50 6.97
CA SER A 61 17.88 3.67 7.54
C SER A 61 17.76 3.11 8.96
N VAL A 62 16.74 3.58 9.68
CA VAL A 62 16.38 3.09 11.02
C VAL A 62 16.15 1.56 11.03
N ASP A 63 15.70 0.98 9.90
CA ASP A 63 15.51 -0.46 9.77
C ASP A 63 16.85 -1.23 9.71
N THR A 64 17.89 -0.66 9.09
CA THR A 64 19.25 -1.24 9.12
C THR A 64 19.81 -1.23 10.55
N VAL A 65 19.55 -0.18 11.32
CA VAL A 65 19.96 -0.10 12.74
C VAL A 65 19.22 -1.14 13.59
N LYS A 66 17.92 -1.35 13.35
CA LYS A 66 17.11 -2.34 14.07
C LYS A 66 17.42 -3.79 13.67
N ARG A 67 17.96 -4.01 12.46
CA ARG A 67 18.25 -5.35 11.90
C ARG A 67 19.67 -5.41 11.33
N PRO A 68 20.72 -5.27 12.17
CA PRO A 68 22.09 -5.16 11.70
C PRO A 68 22.57 -6.40 10.92
N TRP A 69 22.04 -7.59 11.23
CA TRP A 69 22.34 -8.83 10.50
C TRP A 69 21.91 -8.82 9.03
N MET A 70 21.04 -7.88 8.61
CA MET A 70 20.65 -7.72 7.20
C MET A 70 21.62 -6.87 6.40
N ALA A 71 22.57 -6.16 7.03
CA ALA A 71 23.50 -5.28 6.35
C ALA A 71 24.35 -6.02 5.28
N PRO A 72 24.96 -7.19 5.57
CA PRO A 72 25.71 -7.93 4.55
C PRO A 72 24.85 -8.31 3.33
N VAL A 73 23.60 -8.70 3.56
CA VAL A 73 22.65 -9.06 2.49
C VAL A 73 22.27 -7.85 1.63
N ARG A 74 22.12 -6.66 2.22
CA ARG A 74 21.80 -5.42 1.50
C ARG A 74 22.98 -4.89 0.69
N VAL A 75 24.21 -5.10 1.17
CA VAL A 75 25.44 -4.76 0.43
C VAL A 75 25.62 -5.67 -0.77
N LEU A 76 25.36 -6.97 -0.62
CA LEU A 76 25.50 -7.95 -1.71
C LEU A 76 24.39 -7.89 -2.78
N LEU A 77 23.24 -7.28 -2.48
CA LEU A 77 22.11 -7.15 -3.39
C LEU A 77 21.82 -5.67 -3.67
N PRO A 78 22.41 -5.06 -4.72
CA PRO A 78 22.36 -3.61 -4.94
C PRO A 78 20.92 -3.07 -5.10
N TRP A 79 19.99 -3.86 -5.64
CA TRP A 79 18.57 -3.52 -5.73
C TRP A 79 17.82 -3.47 -4.38
N LYS A 80 18.40 -3.98 -3.29
CA LYS A 80 17.89 -3.81 -1.91
C LYS A 80 18.55 -2.65 -1.18
N ALA A 81 19.63 -2.10 -1.73
CA ALA A 81 20.34 -0.97 -1.13
C ALA A 81 19.64 0.37 -1.41
N VAL A 82 19.01 0.47 -2.58
CA VAL A 82 18.33 1.69 -3.03
C VAL A 82 16.94 1.78 -2.39
N PRO A 83 16.59 2.93 -1.77
CA PRO A 83 15.25 3.14 -1.24
C PRO A 83 14.20 3.07 -2.36
N ARG A 84 13.04 2.49 -2.05
CA ARG A 84 11.90 2.43 -2.99
C ARG A 84 10.71 3.15 -2.39
N THR A 85 10.10 4.02 -3.19
CA THR A 85 8.90 4.74 -2.78
C THR A 85 7.69 3.81 -2.73
N GLY A 86 6.92 3.89 -1.66
CA GLY A 86 5.67 3.15 -1.50
C GLY A 86 4.52 3.72 -2.34
N THR A 87 3.45 2.94 -2.48
CA THR A 87 2.18 3.39 -3.04
C THR A 87 1.32 3.98 -1.94
N ILE A 88 0.80 5.18 -2.18
CA ILE A 88 -0.17 5.86 -1.33
C ILE A 88 -1.50 5.92 -2.07
N ALA A 89 -2.59 5.66 -1.35
CA ALA A 89 -3.93 6.00 -1.78
C ALA A 89 -4.39 7.28 -1.09
N ALA A 90 -4.86 8.23 -1.87
CA ALA A 90 -5.31 9.53 -1.40
C ALA A 90 -6.50 10.02 -2.24
N ASP A 91 -7.13 11.11 -1.80
CA ASP A 91 -8.13 11.78 -2.61
C ASP A 91 -7.46 12.62 -3.70
N THR A 92 -7.68 12.27 -4.98
CA THR A 92 -7.01 12.94 -6.10
C THR A 92 -7.47 14.35 -6.36
N ASP A 93 -8.63 14.72 -5.83
CA ASP A 93 -9.14 16.08 -5.95
C ASP A 93 -8.27 17.07 -5.14
N TYR A 94 -7.56 16.56 -4.11
CA TYR A 94 -6.59 17.31 -3.30
C TYR A 94 -5.14 16.96 -3.63
N TYR A 95 -4.85 15.69 -3.90
CA TYR A 95 -3.51 15.18 -4.17
C TYR A 95 -3.46 14.40 -5.49
N PRO A 96 -3.14 15.06 -6.61
CA PRO A 96 -3.07 14.42 -7.91
C PRO A 96 -2.14 13.20 -7.93
N PHE A 97 -2.39 12.27 -8.86
CA PHE A 97 -1.47 11.13 -9.06
C PHE A 97 -0.06 11.62 -9.34
N GLY A 98 0.93 10.98 -8.71
CA GLY A 98 2.33 11.39 -8.77
C GLY A 98 2.79 12.26 -7.61
N THR A 99 1.88 12.81 -6.80
CA THR A 99 2.23 13.57 -5.59
C THR A 99 3.11 12.71 -4.67
N ARG A 100 4.26 13.26 -4.27
CA ARG A 100 5.23 12.60 -3.40
C ARG A 100 5.03 13.06 -1.97
N MET A 101 5.08 12.13 -1.03
CA MET A 101 4.86 12.41 0.38
C MET A 101 5.84 11.61 1.23
N ASN A 102 6.37 12.24 2.27
CA ASN A 102 7.16 11.61 3.30
C ASN A 102 6.29 11.41 4.53
N ILE A 103 6.04 10.14 4.88
CA ILE A 103 5.20 9.75 6.00
C ILE A 103 6.09 9.18 7.09
N PRO A 104 6.17 9.81 8.28
CA PRO A 104 6.98 9.31 9.38
C PRO A 104 6.68 7.84 9.69
N GLY A 105 7.71 7.00 9.78
CA GLY A 105 7.59 5.56 10.03
C GLY A 105 7.28 4.70 8.81
N TYR A 106 6.75 5.26 7.72
CA TYR A 106 6.56 4.56 6.44
C TYR A 106 7.69 4.89 5.45
N GLY A 107 8.13 6.15 5.44
CA GLY A 107 9.10 6.70 4.49
C GLY A 107 8.42 7.38 3.30
N TRP A 108 9.17 7.52 2.21
CA TRP A 108 8.68 8.16 0.99
C TRP A 108 7.67 7.28 0.24
N GLY A 109 6.59 7.91 -0.21
CA GLY A 109 5.58 7.28 -1.06
C GLY A 109 5.04 8.23 -2.12
N VAL A 110 4.31 7.65 -3.08
CA VAL A 110 3.72 8.36 -4.21
C VAL A 110 2.24 8.01 -4.31
N VAL A 111 1.41 9.02 -4.53
CA VAL A 111 -0.02 8.82 -4.79
C VAL A 111 -0.19 8.13 -6.14
N LYS A 112 -0.58 6.85 -6.11
CA LYS A 112 -0.82 6.04 -7.33
C LYS A 112 -2.19 5.36 -7.32
N ASP A 113 -2.90 5.48 -6.20
CA ASP A 113 -4.14 4.76 -5.95
C ASP A 113 -5.19 5.67 -5.33
N ARG A 114 -6.44 5.23 -5.37
CA ARG A 114 -7.59 5.94 -4.79
C ARG A 114 -8.52 4.97 -4.11
N GLY A 115 -9.01 5.35 -2.93
CA GLY A 115 -10.02 4.59 -2.20
C GLY A 115 -11.33 5.36 -2.12
N GLY A 116 -12.46 4.67 -2.28
CA GLY A 116 -13.78 5.29 -2.09
C GLY A 116 -13.98 5.84 -0.67
N ALA A 117 -13.36 5.21 0.33
CA ALA A 117 -13.41 5.63 1.74
C ALA A 117 -12.32 6.64 2.14
N ILE A 118 -11.36 6.92 1.26
CA ILE A 118 -10.24 7.84 1.50
C ILE A 118 -10.58 9.16 0.81
N LYS A 119 -11.23 10.05 1.55
CA LYS A 119 -11.80 11.31 1.05
C LYS A 119 -11.36 12.49 1.90
N GLY A 120 -11.15 13.62 1.23
CA GLY A 120 -10.70 14.87 1.82
C GLY A 120 -9.18 14.99 1.96
N PRO A 121 -8.70 16.15 2.44
CA PRO A 121 -7.27 16.48 2.49
C PRO A 121 -6.51 15.76 3.62
N ASP A 122 -7.22 15.30 4.65
CA ASP A 122 -6.61 14.78 5.87
C ASP A 122 -6.59 13.25 5.96
N ARG A 123 -6.93 12.53 4.88
CA ARG A 123 -6.99 11.06 4.88
C ARG A 123 -6.05 10.47 3.84
N LEU A 124 -5.17 9.60 4.30
CA LEU A 124 -4.23 8.84 3.46
C LEU A 124 -4.26 7.38 3.86
N ASP A 125 -4.01 6.50 2.90
CA ASP A 125 -3.88 5.06 3.14
C ASP A 125 -2.58 4.55 2.51
N VAL A 126 -1.71 3.96 3.30
CA VAL A 126 -0.39 3.49 2.84
C VAL A 126 -0.39 2.00 2.57
N PHE A 127 0.27 1.60 1.49
CA PHE A 127 0.31 0.20 1.10
C PHE A 127 1.40 -0.59 1.84
N PHE A 128 1.01 -1.72 2.44
CA PHE A 128 1.91 -2.71 3.01
C PHE A 128 1.75 -4.09 2.35
N PRO A 129 2.82 -4.92 2.32
CA PRO A 129 2.78 -6.21 1.63
C PRO A 129 1.97 -7.27 2.38
N SER A 130 1.76 -7.15 3.69
CA SER A 130 1.05 -8.14 4.50
C SER A 130 0.03 -7.51 5.45
N HIS A 131 -1.03 -8.28 5.75
CA HIS A 131 -2.11 -7.83 6.63
C HIS A 131 -1.68 -7.71 8.11
N ALA A 132 -0.72 -8.53 8.54
CA ALA A 132 -0.13 -8.36 9.87
C ALA A 132 0.51 -6.98 10.02
N ARG A 133 1.27 -6.53 9.01
CA ARG A 133 1.89 -5.19 9.01
C ARG A 133 0.87 -4.06 8.99
N THR A 134 -0.24 -4.21 8.28
CA THR A 134 -1.31 -3.19 8.30
C THR A 134 -1.93 -3.07 9.68
N LYS A 135 -2.11 -4.19 10.40
CA LYS A 135 -2.60 -4.18 11.78
C LYS A 135 -1.59 -3.59 12.76
N GLU A 136 -0.31 -3.93 12.62
CA GLU A 136 0.78 -3.34 13.40
C GLU A 136 0.85 -1.82 13.20
N TRP A 137 0.64 -1.33 11.97
CA TRP A 137 0.60 0.09 11.68
C TRP A 137 -0.59 0.79 12.35
N GLY A 138 -1.80 0.23 12.21
CA GLY A 138 -3.01 0.79 12.80
C GLY A 138 -3.43 2.12 12.17
N ARG A 139 -4.24 2.90 12.90
CA ARG A 139 -4.63 4.25 12.49
C ARG A 139 -3.79 5.26 13.28
N GLN A 140 -3.10 6.13 12.57
CA GLN A 140 -2.22 7.12 13.20
C GLN A 140 -2.52 8.51 12.68
N THR A 141 -2.34 9.52 13.53
CA THR A 141 -2.37 10.92 13.12
C THR A 141 -0.94 11.41 13.06
N LEU A 142 -0.45 11.66 11.84
CA LEU A 142 0.93 12.02 11.56
C LEU A 142 1.01 13.36 10.84
N MET A 143 2.12 14.06 11.06
CA MET A 143 2.52 15.19 10.22
C MET A 143 3.19 14.62 8.97
N VAL A 144 2.53 14.81 7.83
CA VAL A 144 2.99 14.31 6.53
C VAL A 144 3.59 15.49 5.77
N GLU A 145 4.81 15.30 5.30
CA GLU A 145 5.50 16.26 4.47
C GLU A 145 5.17 15.96 3.01
N ILE A 146 4.71 16.97 2.29
CA ILE A 146 4.35 16.85 0.88
C ILE A 146 5.45 17.55 0.08
N ASP A 147 6.06 16.80 -0.84
CA ASP A 147 7.05 17.30 -1.78
C ASP A 147 6.30 17.94 -2.95
N ARG A 148 6.37 19.28 -3.01
CA ARG A 148 5.63 20.14 -3.95
C ARG A 148 6.46 20.46 -5.19
#